data_AF-A0A7S3EHW1-F1
#
_entry.id   AF-A0A7S3EHW1-F1
#
_cell.length_a   1.000
_cell.length_b   1.000
_cell.length_c   1.000
_cell.angle_alpha   90.00
_cell.angle_beta   90.00
_cell.angle_gamma   90.00
#
_symmetry.space_group_name_H-M   'P 1'
#
loop_
_entity.id
_entity.type
_entity.pdbx_description
1 polymer ?
#
loop_
_entity_poly.entity_id
_entity_poly.type
_entity_poly.pdbx_seq_one_letter_code
_entity_poly.pdbx_strand_id
1 'polypeptide(L)'
;MRQMRWEYSSINFAELSNNLSIHERDYLSKYNRLLGEYCESVGLDLTAELQPPKDLYIEVRVLKDCGSILTDSGTVNLKSGTAHFLPRVDVEHLVRQGALEHVI
;
A
#
# COMPACT_ATOMS: atom_id res chain seq x y z
N MET A 1 -18.35 -5.54 -0.14
CA MET A 1 -17.30 -6.47 -0.62
C MET A 1 -16.39 -5.86 -1.69
N ARG A 2 -16.85 -5.61 -2.93
CA ARG A 2 -15.98 -5.03 -3.98
C ARG A 2 -15.46 -3.65 -3.62
N GLN A 3 -16.34 -2.74 -3.23
CA GLN A 3 -15.99 -1.38 -2.81
C GLN A 3 -15.03 -1.34 -1.62
N MET A 4 -15.19 -2.27 -0.66
CA MET A 4 -14.26 -2.42 0.47
C MET A 4 -12.82 -2.76 0.02
N ARG A 5 -12.62 -3.51 -1.06
CA ARG A 5 -11.27 -3.77 -1.58
C ARG A 5 -10.60 -2.51 -2.14
N TRP A 6 -11.38 -1.59 -2.69
CA TRP A 6 -10.89 -0.33 -3.27
C TRP A 6 -10.69 0.76 -2.21
N GLU A 7 -11.49 0.74 -1.14
CA GLU A 7 -11.43 1.71 -0.04
C GLU A 7 -10.42 1.31 1.05
N TYR A 8 -10.27 0.02 1.33
CA TYR A 8 -9.35 -0.47 2.34
C TYR A 8 -8.09 -1.04 1.68
N SER A 9 -6.96 -0.35 1.87
CA SER A 9 -5.66 -0.87 1.47
C SER A 9 -5.37 -2.23 2.11
N SER A 10 -4.45 -2.98 1.53
CA SER A 10 -4.12 -4.36 1.93
C SER A 10 -3.86 -4.57 3.42
N ILE A 11 -3.53 -3.53 4.20
CA ILE A 11 -3.28 -3.65 5.64
C ILE A 11 -4.54 -3.66 6.50
N ASN A 12 -5.57 -2.88 6.16
CA ASN A 12 -6.87 -2.98 6.84
C ASN A 12 -7.64 -4.24 6.42
N PHE A 13 -7.22 -4.87 5.32
CA PHE A 13 -7.86 -6.08 4.83
C PHE A 13 -7.69 -7.28 5.78
N ALA A 14 -6.57 -7.37 6.52
CA ALA A 14 -6.31 -8.47 7.45
C ALA A 14 -7.27 -8.45 8.65
N GLU A 15 -7.53 -7.27 9.23
CA GLU A 15 -8.52 -7.11 10.31
C GLU A 15 -9.94 -7.37 9.80
N LEU A 16 -10.25 -6.91 8.59
CA LEU A 16 -11.54 -7.17 7.97
C LEU A 16 -11.77 -8.67 7.70
N SER A 17 -10.72 -9.40 7.33
CA SER A 17 -10.75 -10.85 7.07
C SER A 17 -11.21 -11.70 8.26
N ASN A 18 -11.02 -11.20 9.49
CA ASN A 18 -11.48 -11.88 10.71
C ASN A 18 -13.01 -11.82 10.86
N ASN A 19 -13.66 -10.79 10.30
CA ASN A 19 -15.11 -10.61 10.35
C ASN A 19 -15.83 -11.23 9.13
N LEU A 20 -15.06 -11.76 8.17
CA LEU A 20 -15.58 -12.35 6.93
C LEU A 20 -15.90 -13.82 7.10
N SER A 21 -17.03 -14.27 6.53
CA SER A 21 -17.37 -15.70 6.44
C SER A 21 -16.42 -16.45 5.49
N ILE A 22 -16.38 -17.78 5.59
CA ILE A 22 -15.54 -18.63 4.72
C ILE A 22 -15.87 -18.40 3.23
N HIS A 23 -17.15 -18.26 2.89
CA HIS A 23 -17.59 -18.02 1.51
C HIS A 23 -17.14 -16.66 0.99
N GLU A 24 -17.16 -15.64 1.83
CA GLU A 24 -16.73 -14.29 1.44
C GLU A 24 -15.22 -14.19 1.26
N ARG A 25 -14.44 -14.92 2.06
CA ARG A 25 -12.98 -15.02 1.86
C ARG A 25 -12.64 -15.70 0.53
N ASP A 26 -13.33 -16.79 0.19
CA ASP A 26 -13.14 -17.48 -1.09
C ASP A 26 -13.53 -16.58 -2.28
N TYR A 27 -14.67 -15.88 -2.18
CA TYR A 27 -15.08 -14.88 -3.17
C TYR A 27 -14.01 -13.80 -3.37
N LEU A 28 -13.48 -13.26 -2.28
CA LEU A 28 -12.53 -12.15 -2.34
C LEU A 28 -11.16 -12.60 -2.87
N SER A 29 -10.71 -13.79 -2.50
CA SER A 29 -9.51 -14.41 -3.09
C SER A 29 -9.63 -14.54 -4.61
N LYS A 30 -10.77 -15.07 -5.09
CA LYS A 30 -11.06 -15.19 -6.53
C LYS A 30 -11.11 -13.82 -7.22
N TYR A 31 -11.70 -12.82 -6.57
CA TYR A 31 -11.77 -11.46 -7.09
C TYR A 31 -10.38 -10.82 -7.19
N ASN A 32 -9.53 -10.95 -6.17
CA ASN A 32 -8.16 -10.44 -6.19
C ASN A 32 -7.32 -11.09 -7.30
N ARG A 33 -7.49 -12.40 -7.54
CA ARG A 33 -6.82 -13.10 -8.64
C ARG A 33 -7.22 -12.52 -9.99
N LEU A 34 -8.52 -12.40 -10.26
CA LEU A 34 -9.03 -11.84 -11.51
C LEU A 34 -8.57 -10.38 -11.71
N LEU A 35 -8.53 -9.60 -10.64
CA LEU A 35 -8.05 -8.22 -10.69
C LEU A 35 -6.56 -8.15 -11.02
N GLY A 36 -5.74 -9.02 -10.43
CA GLY A 36 -4.32 -9.13 -10.75
C GLY A 36 -4.07 -9.49 -12.21
N GLU A 37 -4.73 -10.55 -12.70
CA GLU A 37 -4.69 -10.96 -14.11
C GLU A 37 -5.11 -9.81 -15.04
N TYR A 38 -6.12 -9.02 -14.65
CA TYR A 38 -6.56 -7.87 -15.42
C TYR A 38 -5.56 -6.72 -15.43
N CYS A 39 -5.02 -6.34 -14.26
CA CYS A 39 -3.96 -5.32 -14.15
C CYS A 39 -2.73 -5.70 -14.99
N GLU A 40 -2.33 -6.98 -14.98
CA GLU A 40 -1.25 -7.50 -15.83
C GLU A 40 -1.60 -7.39 -17.32
N SER A 41 -2.81 -7.77 -17.71
CA SER A 41 -3.25 -7.73 -19.11
C SER A 41 -3.28 -6.31 -19.69
N VAL A 42 -3.60 -5.31 -18.85
CA VAL A 42 -3.65 -3.89 -19.23
C VAL A 42 -2.29 -3.21 -19.04
N GLY A 43 -1.36 -3.83 -18.31
CA GLY A 43 -0.05 -3.25 -17.97
C GLY A 43 -0.14 -2.05 -17.05
N LEU A 44 -1.23 -1.93 -16.26
CA LEU A 44 -1.50 -0.80 -15.37
C LEU A 44 -2.04 -1.32 -14.04
N ASP A 45 -1.45 -0.86 -12.93
CA ASP A 45 -2.02 -1.10 -11.61
C ASP A 45 -3.24 -0.19 -11.38
N LEU A 46 -4.43 -0.75 -11.56
CA LEU A 46 -5.68 -0.06 -11.33
C LEU A 46 -5.90 0.28 -9.85
N THR A 47 -5.22 -0.41 -8.94
CA THR A 47 -5.32 -0.20 -7.48
C THR A 47 -4.41 0.91 -6.97
N ALA A 48 -3.66 1.57 -7.85
CA ALA A 48 -2.82 2.71 -7.53
C ALA A 48 -3.64 3.88 -6.95
N GLU A 49 -2.92 4.83 -6.34
CA GLU A 49 -3.55 5.98 -5.70
C GLU A 49 -4.30 6.84 -6.73
N LEU A 50 -5.59 7.11 -6.46
CA LEU A 50 -6.44 7.95 -7.31
C LEU A 50 -6.08 9.44 -7.20
N GLN A 51 -5.34 9.82 -6.15
CA GLN A 51 -4.86 11.19 -5.99
C GLN A 51 -3.60 11.40 -6.84
N PRO A 52 -3.57 12.44 -7.68
CA PRO A 52 -2.38 12.73 -8.47
C PRO A 52 -1.22 13.07 -7.54
N PRO A 53 -0.01 12.53 -7.79
CA PRO A 53 1.17 12.88 -7.01
C PRO A 53 1.49 14.36 -7.22
N LYS A 54 1.59 15.10 -6.11
CA LYS A 54 1.90 16.55 -6.13
C LYS A 54 3.40 16.81 -6.21
N ASP A 55 4.17 15.97 -5.51
CA ASP A 55 5.62 16.11 -5.34
C ASP A 55 6.31 14.76 -5.62
N LEU A 56 7.49 14.84 -6.26
CA LEU A 56 8.31 13.67 -6.60
C LEU A 56 8.94 13.03 -5.36
N TYR A 57 9.28 13.86 -4.38
CA TYR A 57 9.82 13.46 -3.09
C TYR A 57 8.89 13.94 -1.99
N ILE A 58 8.75 13.15 -0.93
CA ILE A 58 7.91 13.47 0.21
C ILE A 58 8.66 13.25 1.52
N GLU A 59 8.33 14.04 2.54
CA GLU A 59 8.79 13.77 3.90
C GLU A 59 7.82 12.81 4.59
N VAL A 60 8.33 11.64 4.98
CA VAL A 60 7.55 10.60 5.65
C VAL A 60 8.05 10.36 7.07
N ARG A 61 7.11 10.24 8.01
CA ARG A 61 7.37 9.80 9.38
C ARG A 61 7.02 8.33 9.52
N VAL A 62 7.94 7.56 10.12
CA VAL A 62 7.76 6.13 10.33
C VAL A 62 6.92 5.88 11.56
N LEU A 63 5.72 5.32 11.39
CA LEU A 63 4.84 4.95 12.50
C LEU A 63 5.19 3.57 13.06
N LYS A 64 5.51 2.62 12.17
CA LYS A 64 5.84 1.23 12.53
C LYS A 64 7.19 0.82 11.94
N ASP A 65 7.96 0.02 12.67
CA ASP A 65 9.25 -0.47 12.20
C ASP A 65 9.06 -1.31 10.93
N CYS A 66 9.63 -0.85 9.81
CA CYS A 66 9.46 -1.43 8.49
C CYS A 66 10.74 -2.11 7.98
N GLY A 67 11.81 -2.10 8.78
CA GLY A 67 13.11 -2.63 8.39
C GLY A 67 13.77 -1.78 7.31
N SER A 68 14.41 -2.44 6.34
CA SER A 68 15.22 -1.79 5.31
C SER A 68 14.51 -1.82 3.96
N ILE A 69 14.30 -0.67 3.33
CA ILE A 69 13.79 -0.55 1.97
C ILE A 69 14.93 -0.27 0.98
N LEU A 70 14.74 -0.66 -0.27
CA LEU A 70 15.63 -0.31 -1.37
C LEU A 70 15.06 0.91 -2.09
N THR A 71 15.84 1.97 -2.15
CA THR A 71 15.58 3.20 -2.90
C THR A 71 16.64 3.31 -3.99
N ASP A 72 16.39 4.10 -5.03
CA ASP A 72 17.39 4.41 -6.07
C ASP A 72 18.72 4.96 -5.52
N SER A 73 18.67 5.63 -4.36
CA SER A 73 19.85 6.17 -3.66
C SER A 73 20.54 5.16 -2.73
N GLY A 74 20.03 3.93 -2.62
CA GLY A 74 20.56 2.87 -1.77
C GLY A 74 19.55 2.35 -0.75
N THR A 75 20.03 1.50 0.16
CA THR A 75 19.19 0.90 1.21
C THR A 75 18.98 1.87 2.37
N VAL A 76 17.72 2.14 2.73
CA VAL A 76 17.34 3.03 3.83
C VAL A 76 16.64 2.24 4.92
N ASN A 77 17.06 2.44 6.17
CA ASN A 77 16.45 1.79 7.33
C ASN A 77 15.34 2.67 7.91
N LEU A 78 14.11 2.16 7.87
CA LEU A 78 12.90 2.80 8.38
C LEU A 78 12.59 2.29 9.79
N LYS A 79 13.05 3.03 10.81
CA LYS A 79 12.78 2.72 12.22
C LYS A 79 11.63 3.58 12.75
N SER A 80 10.81 3.02 13.65
CA SER A 80 9.69 3.79 14.24
C SER A 80 10.18 5.10 14.87
N GLY A 81 9.49 6.20 14.57
CA GLY A 81 9.79 7.55 15.07
C GLY A 81 10.81 8.34 14.25
N THR A 82 11.46 7.77 13.23
CA THR A 82 12.35 8.52 12.33
C THR A 82 11.56 9.21 11.22
N ALA A 83 12.14 10.26 10.65
CA ALA A 83 11.62 10.93 9.46
C ALA A 83 12.64 10.79 8.32
N HIS A 84 12.14 10.60 7.10
CA HIS A 84 12.97 10.43 5.91
C HIS A 84 12.38 11.22 4.74
N PHE A 85 13.26 11.75 3.89
CA PHE A 85 12.86 12.39 2.65
C PHE A 85 13.18 11.43 1.50
N LEU A 86 12.14 10.84 0.90
CA LEU A 86 12.27 9.73 -0.04
C LEU A 86 11.41 9.96 -1.29
N PRO A 87 11.78 9.36 -2.44
CA PRO A 87 10.94 9.36 -3.62
C PRO A 87 9.57 8.77 -3.28
N ARG A 88 8.50 9.47 -3.67
CA ARG A 88 7.12 9.03 -3.37
C ARG A 88 6.87 7.62 -3.85
N VAL A 89 7.33 7.29 -5.05
CA VAL A 89 7.14 5.97 -5.70
C VAL A 89 7.60 4.79 -4.83
N ASP A 90 8.67 4.97 -4.04
CA ASP A 90 9.24 3.90 -3.22
C ASP A 90 8.49 3.70 -1.90
N VAL A 91 7.85 4.75 -1.39
CA VAL A 91 7.22 4.77 -0.05
C VAL A 91 5.70 4.84 -0.10
N GLU A 92 5.09 5.10 -1.25
CA GLU A 92 3.64 5.28 -1.42
C GLU A 92 2.87 4.04 -0.95
N HIS A 93 3.37 2.85 -1.26
CA HIS A 93 2.74 1.62 -0.80
C HIS A 93 2.75 1.52 0.74
N LEU A 94 3.81 1.98 1.41
CA LEU A 94 3.95 1.96 2.87
C LEU A 94 3.08 3.03 3.56
N VAL A 95 2.92 4.19 2.92
CA VAL A 95 2.00 5.24 3.37
C VAL A 95 0.56 4.74 3.29
N ARG A 96 0.17 4.13 2.16
CA ARG A 96 -1.17 3.53 1.97
C ARG A 96 -1.47 2.42 2.97
N GLN A 97 -0.42 1.72 3.36
CA GLN A 97 -0.43 0.67 4.38
C GLN A 97 -0.58 1.25 5.81
N GLY A 98 -0.39 2.54 6.02
CA GLY A 98 -0.42 3.17 7.35
C GLY A 98 0.81 2.83 8.20
N ALA A 99 1.88 2.37 7.56
CA ALA A 99 3.16 2.16 8.22
C ALA A 99 3.98 3.47 8.27
N LEU A 100 3.77 4.34 7.29
CA LEU A 100 4.33 5.68 7.19
C LEU A 100 3.21 6.73 7.15
N GLU A 101 3.52 7.93 7.63
CA GLU A 101 2.67 9.12 7.54
C GLU A 101 3.36 10.17 6.68
N HIS A 102 2.64 10.73 5.70
CA HIS A 102 3.11 11.86 4.89
C HIS A 102 2.95 13.15 5.70
N VAL A 103 4.07 13.86 5.94
CA VAL A 103 4.08 15.08 6.75
C VAL A 103 4.02 16.33 5.89
N ILE A 104 4.84 16.40 4.83
CA ILE A 104 4.97 17.53 3.89
C ILE A 104 5.22 17.00 2.50
#